data_AF-A0A6D0INF6-F1
#
_entry.id   AF-A0A6D0INF6-F1
#
_cell.length_a   1.000
_cell.length_b   1.000
_cell.length_c   1.000
_cell.angle_alpha   90.00
_cell.angle_beta   90.00
_cell.angle_gamma   90.00
#
_symmetry.space_group_name_H-M   'P 1'
#
loop_
_entity.id
_entity.type
_entity.pdbx_description
1 polymer ?
#
loop_
_entity_poly.entity_id
_entity_poly.type
_entity_poly.pdbx_seq_one_letter_code
_entity_poly.pdbx_strand_id
1 'polypeptide(L)'
;MSEQLVTPENVTTKDGKINLLDLNRQQMREFFKDLGEKPFRADQVMKWMYHYCCDNFDEMTDINKVLRGKLKEVAEIRAPEVVEEQRSSDGTIKWAIAVGDQRVETVYIPEDDRATLCVSSQVGCALECKFCSTAQQGFNRNLRVSEIIGQVWRAAKIVGAAK
;
A
#
# COMPACT_ATOMS: atom_id res chain seq x y z
N MET A 1 19.27 -13.45 15.44
CA MET A 1 17.88 -13.10 15.16
C MET A 1 17.56 -13.57 13.76
N SER A 2 16.87 -14.69 13.65
CA SER A 2 16.53 -15.34 12.38
C SER A 2 15.64 -14.41 11.54
N GLU A 3 16.14 -14.01 10.38
CA GLU A 3 15.32 -13.43 9.31
C GLU A 3 14.28 -14.47 8.91
N GLN A 4 13.05 -14.31 9.40
CA GLN A 4 11.92 -15.01 8.82
C GLN A 4 11.67 -14.37 7.46
N LEU A 5 12.28 -14.96 6.43
CA LEU A 5 11.91 -14.76 5.04
C LEU A 5 10.41 -15.03 4.93
N VAL A 6 9.64 -13.96 4.74
CA VAL A 6 8.22 -14.05 4.38
C VAL A 6 8.15 -14.87 3.10
N THR A 7 7.59 -16.07 3.19
CA THR A 7 7.46 -16.98 2.06
C THR A 7 6.44 -16.42 1.04
N PRO A 8 6.62 -16.70 -0.26
CA PRO A 8 5.77 -16.18 -1.34
C PRO A 8 4.29 -16.60 -1.28
N GLU A 9 3.91 -17.47 -0.34
CA GLU A 9 2.55 -18.04 -0.22
C GLU A 9 1.47 -17.01 0.21
N ASN A 10 1.85 -15.84 0.74
CA ASN A 10 0.89 -14.82 1.21
C ASN A 10 0.76 -13.57 0.32
N VAL A 11 1.45 -13.52 -0.83
CA VAL A 11 1.57 -12.31 -1.68
C VAL A 11 0.66 -12.36 -2.91
N THR A 12 0.08 -13.51 -3.19
CA THR A 12 -0.72 -13.73 -4.39
C THR A 12 -2.17 -13.26 -4.16
N THR A 13 -2.67 -12.50 -5.11
CA THR A 13 -4.06 -12.01 -5.15
C THR A 13 -4.99 -13.11 -5.63
N LYS A 14 -6.31 -12.89 -5.53
CA LYS A 14 -7.33 -13.86 -5.92
C LYS A 14 -7.23 -14.29 -7.40
N ASP A 15 -6.60 -13.46 -8.23
CA ASP A 15 -6.39 -13.66 -9.67
C ASP A 15 -5.04 -14.33 -10.00
N GLY A 16 -4.27 -14.77 -9.00
CA GLY A 16 -2.96 -15.38 -9.20
C GLY A 16 -1.81 -14.39 -9.42
N LYS A 17 -2.09 -13.07 -9.38
CA LYS A 17 -1.08 -12.02 -9.55
C LYS A 17 -0.44 -11.62 -8.23
N ILE A 18 0.83 -11.23 -8.27
CA ILE A 18 1.55 -10.69 -7.12
C ILE A 18 1.24 -9.19 -6.98
N ASN A 19 0.76 -8.76 -5.80
CA ASN A 19 0.61 -7.34 -5.53
C ASN A 19 1.96 -6.71 -5.17
N LEU A 20 2.44 -5.80 -6.00
CA LEU A 20 3.75 -5.17 -5.82
C LEU A 20 3.82 -4.30 -4.56
N LEU A 21 2.68 -3.85 -4.01
CA LEU A 21 2.63 -3.12 -2.75
C LEU A 21 2.93 -4.00 -1.53
N ASP A 22 2.92 -5.32 -1.66
CA ASP A 22 3.32 -6.22 -0.58
C ASP A 22 4.85 -6.45 -0.53
N LEU A 23 5.59 -5.99 -1.54
CA LEU A 23 7.02 -6.25 -1.67
C LEU A 23 7.85 -5.05 -1.20
N ASN A 24 8.78 -5.30 -0.27
CA ASN A 24 9.85 -4.35 0.01
C ASN A 24 10.89 -4.33 -1.13
N ARG A 25 11.85 -3.40 -1.09
CA ARG A 25 12.85 -3.24 -2.16
C ARG A 25 13.69 -4.51 -2.43
N GLN A 26 14.04 -5.27 -1.40
CA GLN A 26 14.81 -6.51 -1.58
C GLN A 26 13.96 -7.56 -2.28
N GLN A 27 12.74 -7.78 -1.81
CA GLN A 27 11.79 -8.73 -2.41
C GLN A 27 11.41 -8.32 -3.83
N MET A 28 11.29 -7.02 -4.11
CA MET A 28 11.07 -6.51 -5.46
C MET A 28 12.24 -6.86 -6.38
N ARG A 29 13.49 -6.70 -5.92
CA ARG A 29 14.67 -7.07 -6.72
C ARG A 29 14.74 -8.57 -6.98
N GLU A 30 14.37 -9.40 -6.02
CA GLU A 30 14.27 -10.85 -6.19
C GLU A 30 13.19 -11.22 -7.20
N PHE A 31 11.99 -10.63 -7.09
CA PHE A 31 10.91 -10.80 -8.06
C PHE A 31 11.33 -10.44 -9.50
N PHE A 32 12.02 -9.32 -9.70
CA PHE A 32 12.53 -8.94 -11.03
C PHE A 32 13.63 -9.88 -11.53
N LYS A 33 14.47 -10.41 -10.63
CA LYS A 33 15.49 -11.41 -10.99
C LYS A 33 14.85 -12.70 -11.50
N ASP A 34 13.78 -13.17 -10.87
CA ASP A 34 13.04 -14.37 -11.26
C ASP A 34 12.34 -14.19 -12.63
N LEU A 35 12.00 -12.96 -13.01
CA LEU A 35 11.50 -12.60 -14.35
C LEU A 35 12.60 -12.48 -15.43
N GLY A 36 13.86 -12.70 -15.05
CA GLY A 36 15.03 -12.55 -15.93
C GLY A 36 15.43 -11.10 -16.19
N GLU A 37 15.00 -10.16 -15.34
CA GLU A 37 15.29 -8.74 -15.48
C GLU A 37 16.42 -8.29 -14.54
N LYS A 38 17.06 -7.16 -14.89
CA LYS A 38 18.12 -6.58 -14.06
C LYS A 38 17.54 -5.94 -12.79
N PRO A 39 18.22 -6.00 -11.62
CA PRO A 39 17.69 -5.51 -10.34
C PRO A 39 17.24 -4.04 -10.34
N PHE A 40 17.87 -3.16 -11.13
CA PHE A 40 17.48 -1.75 -11.18
C PHE A 40 16.07 -1.52 -11.75
N ARG A 41 15.49 -2.49 -12.46
CA ARG A 41 14.10 -2.42 -12.94
C ARG A 41 13.10 -2.38 -11.78
N ALA A 42 13.41 -3.06 -10.68
CA ALA A 42 12.65 -2.96 -9.44
C ALA A 42 12.63 -1.52 -8.93
N ASP A 43 13.80 -0.87 -8.89
CA ASP A 43 13.93 0.51 -8.39
C ASP A 43 13.18 1.51 -9.30
N GLN A 44 13.15 1.29 -10.63
CA GLN A 44 12.35 2.09 -11.56
C GLN A 44 10.85 1.93 -11.30
N VAL A 45 10.36 0.70 -11.15
CA VAL A 45 8.94 0.44 -10.88
C VAL A 45 8.53 1.02 -9.53
N MET A 46 9.35 0.85 -8.49
CA MET A 46 9.08 1.48 -7.19
C MET A 46 9.03 3.01 -7.28
N LYS A 47 9.88 3.64 -8.10
CA LYS A 47 9.80 5.09 -8.35
C LYS A 47 8.46 5.48 -8.95
N TRP A 48 7.97 4.75 -9.97
CA TRP A 48 6.63 4.96 -10.53
C TRP A 48 5.53 4.80 -9.49
N MET A 49 5.58 3.71 -8.72
CA MET A 49 4.60 3.41 -7.69
C MET A 49 4.53 4.51 -6.64
N TYR A 50 5.67 4.91 -6.07
CA TYR A 50 5.67 5.74 -4.86
C TYR A 50 5.92 7.23 -5.09
N HIS A 51 6.66 7.63 -6.14
CA HIS A 51 6.87 9.06 -6.42
C HIS A 51 5.72 9.64 -7.23
N TYR A 52 5.09 8.83 -8.10
CA TYR A 52 4.04 9.28 -9.00
C TYR A 52 2.66 8.69 -8.67
N CYS A 53 2.55 7.87 -7.62
CA CYS A 53 1.31 7.17 -7.26
C CYS A 53 0.70 6.41 -8.45
N CYS A 54 1.55 5.79 -9.28
CA CYS A 54 1.16 5.07 -10.48
C CYS A 54 0.80 3.62 -10.15
N ASP A 55 -0.39 3.21 -10.57
CA ASP A 55 -0.96 1.86 -10.44
C ASP A 55 -1.13 1.16 -11.81
N ASN A 56 -0.73 1.83 -12.90
CA ASN A 56 -0.88 1.34 -14.26
C ASN A 56 0.47 1.18 -14.96
N PHE A 57 0.84 -0.07 -15.28
CA PHE A 57 2.09 -0.35 -15.97
C PHE A 57 2.22 0.33 -17.34
N ASP A 58 1.13 0.68 -18.02
CA ASP A 58 1.20 1.37 -19.32
C ASP A 58 1.80 2.77 -19.24
N GLU A 59 1.62 3.45 -18.10
CA GLU A 59 2.09 4.81 -17.85
C GLU A 59 3.60 4.88 -17.61
N MET A 60 4.25 3.74 -17.35
CA MET A 60 5.68 3.65 -17.06
C MET A 60 6.50 3.77 -18.35
N THR A 61 6.69 5.00 -18.83
CA THR A 61 7.26 5.31 -20.16
C THR A 61 8.73 4.89 -20.34
N ASP A 62 9.51 4.81 -19.27
CA ASP A 62 10.92 4.39 -19.26
C ASP A 62 11.10 2.86 -19.11
N ILE A 63 9.99 2.11 -19.14
CA ILE A 63 9.95 0.64 -19.16
C ILE A 63 9.56 0.17 -20.56
N ASN A 64 10.34 -0.77 -21.09
CA ASN A 64 10.08 -1.30 -22.43
C ASN A 64 8.74 -2.07 -22.48
N LYS A 65 8.15 -2.16 -23.69
CA LYS A 65 6.81 -2.77 -23.87
C LYS A 65 6.76 -4.25 -23.46
N VAL A 66 7.86 -5.00 -23.65
CA VAL A 66 7.94 -6.42 -23.30
C VAL A 66 7.82 -6.62 -21.80
N LEU A 67 8.58 -5.85 -21.01
CA LEU A 67 8.55 -5.90 -19.55
C LEU A 67 7.20 -5.41 -19.00
N ARG A 68 6.64 -4.34 -19.56
CA ARG A 68 5.28 -3.89 -19.19
C ARG A 68 4.24 -4.99 -19.43
N GLY A 69 4.33 -5.68 -20.56
CA GLY A 69 3.47 -6.83 -20.87
C GLY A 69 3.60 -7.94 -19.83
N LYS A 70 4.83 -8.37 -19.51
CA LYS A 70 5.09 -9.38 -18.47
C LYS A 70 4.48 -8.99 -17.13
N LEU A 71 4.71 -7.75 -16.68
CA LEU A 71 4.21 -7.28 -15.38
C LEU A 71 2.69 -7.34 -15.30
N LYS A 72 1.97 -7.01 -16.38
CA LYS A 72 0.50 -7.12 -16.41
C LYS A 72 -0.02 -8.54 -16.25
N GLU A 73 0.74 -9.54 -16.71
CA GLU A 73 0.36 -10.94 -16.59
C GLU A 73 0.57 -11.47 -15.17
N VAL A 74 1.71 -11.15 -14.55
CA VAL A 74 2.12 -11.79 -13.28
C VAL A 74 1.93 -10.91 -12.03
N ALA A 75 1.70 -9.61 -12.20
CA ALA A 75 1.70 -8.66 -11.10
C ALA A 75 0.61 -7.59 -11.25
N GLU A 76 0.34 -6.90 -10.15
CA GLU A 76 -0.54 -5.75 -10.09
C GLU A 76 -0.10 -4.76 -9.01
N ILE A 77 -0.64 -3.55 -9.05
CA ILE A 77 -0.47 -2.53 -8.01
C ILE A 77 -1.88 -2.20 -7.50
N ARG A 78 -2.29 -2.86 -6.41
CA ARG A 78 -3.65 -2.74 -5.86
C ARG A 78 -3.60 -2.17 -4.45
N ALA A 79 -3.79 -0.86 -4.33
CA ALA A 79 -3.98 -0.21 -3.03
C ALA A 79 -5.45 -0.39 -2.58
N PRO A 80 -5.72 -0.43 -1.27
CA PRO A 80 -7.09 -0.50 -0.78
C PRO A 80 -7.87 0.77 -1.18
N GLU A 81 -9.18 0.64 -1.34
CA GLU A 81 -10.06 1.70 -1.85
C GLU A 81 -10.62 2.55 -0.71
N VAL A 82 -10.77 3.84 -0.96
CA VAL A 82 -11.49 4.75 -0.05
C VAL A 82 -12.98 4.56 -0.28
N VAL A 83 -13.70 4.22 0.79
CA VAL A 83 -15.17 4.07 0.75
C VAL A 83 -15.90 5.25 1.38
N GLU A 84 -15.20 6.07 2.17
CA GLU A 84 -15.75 7.28 2.77
C GLU A 84 -14.62 8.29 3.00
N GLU A 85 -14.91 9.57 2.79
CA GLU A 85 -14.01 10.70 3.05
C GLU A 85 -14.75 11.77 3.85
N GLN A 86 -14.13 12.24 4.92
CA GLN A 86 -14.62 13.33 5.76
C GLN A 86 -13.55 14.41 5.87
N ARG A 87 -13.93 15.68 5.72
CA ARG A 87 -13.01 16.83 5.81
C ARG A 87 -13.43 17.75 6.94
N SER A 88 -12.49 18.04 7.83
CA SER A 88 -12.65 19.03 8.91
C SER A 88 -12.34 20.44 8.40
N SER A 89 -12.84 21.46 9.11
CA SER A 89 -12.52 22.87 8.85
C SER A 89 -11.07 23.24 9.16
N ASP A 90 -10.38 22.44 9.98
CA ASP A 90 -8.94 22.60 10.28
C ASP A 90 -8.02 21.99 9.21
N GLY A 91 -8.59 21.41 8.14
CA GLY A 91 -7.85 20.76 7.07
C GLY A 91 -7.62 19.26 7.25
N THR A 92 -7.91 18.69 8.43
CA THR A 92 -7.84 17.24 8.67
C THR A 92 -8.75 16.49 7.71
N ILE A 93 -8.23 15.42 7.10
CA ILE A 93 -9.00 14.53 6.22
C ILE A 93 -8.98 13.15 6.84
N LYS A 94 -10.16 12.56 7.05
CA LYS A 94 -10.32 11.18 7.50
C LYS A 94 -10.88 10.33 6.37
N TRP A 95 -10.22 9.21 6.09
CA TRP A 95 -10.67 8.21 5.13
C TRP A 95 -11.04 6.92 5.85
N ALA A 96 -12.19 6.34 5.48
CA ALA A 96 -12.46 4.93 5.72
C ALA A 96 -12.00 4.14 4.50
N ILE A 97 -11.11 3.18 4.73
CA ILE A 97 -10.45 2.39 3.69
C ILE A 97 -10.92 0.94 3.78
N ALA A 98 -11.38 0.40 2.65
CA ALA A 98 -11.87 -0.98 2.54
C ALA A 98 -10.71 -1.99 2.50
N VAL A 99 -10.77 -2.97 3.38
CA VAL A 99 -9.77 -4.04 3.54
C VAL A 99 -10.48 -5.40 3.56
N GLY A 100 -11.00 -5.80 2.40
CA GLY A 100 -11.92 -6.93 2.26
C GLY A 100 -13.36 -6.49 2.53
N ASP A 101 -14.05 -7.21 3.42
CA ASP A 101 -15.40 -6.89 3.91
C ASP A 101 -15.39 -5.93 5.12
N GLN A 102 -14.21 -5.52 5.57
CA GLN A 102 -14.01 -4.65 6.73
C GLN A 102 -13.44 -3.28 6.33
N ARG A 103 -13.39 -2.37 7.30
CA ARG A 103 -12.86 -1.01 7.12
C ARG A 103 -11.83 -0.69 8.19
N VAL A 104 -10.83 0.09 7.81
CA VAL A 104 -9.88 0.74 8.72
C VAL A 104 -9.85 2.24 8.44
N GLU A 105 -9.34 3.02 9.39
CA GLU A 105 -9.25 4.48 9.23
C GLU A 105 -7.82 4.91 8.91
N THR A 106 -7.70 5.96 8.09
CA THR A 106 -6.47 6.69 7.84
C THR A 106 -6.77 8.18 7.98
N VAL A 107 -5.92 8.90 8.71
CA VAL A 107 -6.14 10.32 9.00
C VAL A 107 -4.95 11.13 8.53
N TYR A 108 -5.21 12.11 7.67
CA TYR A 108 -4.25 13.12 7.26
C TYR A 108 -4.46 14.39 8.06
N ILE A 109 -3.38 14.88 8.67
CA ILE A 109 -3.37 16.07 9.52
C ILE A 109 -2.35 17.05 8.93
N PRO A 110 -2.81 18.09 8.21
CA PRO A 110 -1.92 19.14 7.71
C PRO A 110 -1.54 20.11 8.84
N GLU A 111 -0.30 20.57 8.81
CA GLU A 111 0.22 21.67 9.62
C GLU A 111 1.00 22.64 8.70
N ASP A 112 1.45 23.78 9.24
CA ASP A 112 2.10 24.83 8.43
C ASP A 112 3.37 24.35 7.73
N ASP A 113 4.20 23.55 8.40
CA ASP A 113 5.53 23.13 7.94
C ASP A 113 5.65 21.63 7.64
N ARG A 114 4.58 20.86 7.89
CA ARG A 114 4.58 19.41 7.73
C ARG A 114 3.17 18.86 7.51
N ALA A 115 3.13 17.61 7.11
CA ALA A 115 1.90 16.84 7.10
C ALA A 115 2.13 15.49 7.79
N THR A 116 1.19 15.10 8.64
CA THR A 116 1.23 13.84 9.38
C THR A 116 0.15 12.90 8.85
N LEU A 117 0.48 11.62 8.70
CA LEU A 117 -0.48 10.58 8.34
C LEU A 117 -0.56 9.52 9.44
N CYS A 118 -1.72 9.37 10.05
CA CYS A 118 -2.01 8.26 10.96
C CYS A 118 -2.47 7.05 10.15
N VAL A 119 -1.74 5.94 10.29
CA VAL A 119 -1.93 4.70 9.54
C VAL A 119 -2.37 3.60 10.50
N SER A 120 -3.38 2.83 10.10
CA SER A 120 -3.83 1.64 10.82
C SER A 120 -2.92 0.45 10.53
N SER A 121 -2.70 -0.41 11.53
CA SER A 121 -1.87 -1.62 11.39
C SER A 121 -2.66 -2.93 11.51
N GLN A 122 -3.89 -2.85 12.03
CA GLN A 122 -4.76 -3.99 12.32
C GLN A 122 -6.22 -3.60 12.04
N VAL A 123 -7.06 -4.60 11.82
CA VAL A 123 -8.52 -4.43 11.84
C VAL A 123 -9.00 -4.70 13.26
N GLY A 124 -9.34 -3.63 13.98
CA GLY A 124 -9.58 -3.68 15.42
C GLY A 124 -8.29 -3.76 16.24
N CYS A 125 -8.41 -3.99 17.56
CA CYS A 125 -7.25 -4.10 18.46
C CYS A 125 -7.54 -5.03 19.65
N ALA A 126 -6.59 -5.89 20.00
CA ALA A 126 -6.74 -6.91 21.06
C ALA A 126 -6.38 -6.41 22.47
N LEU A 127 -5.92 -5.17 22.63
CA LEU A 127 -5.34 -4.67 23.88
C LEU A 127 -6.37 -4.10 24.88
N GLU A 128 -7.66 -4.09 24.55
CA GLU A 128 -8.77 -3.74 25.45
C GLU A 128 -8.60 -2.44 26.26
N CYS A 129 -7.90 -1.45 25.71
CA CYS A 129 -7.69 -0.16 26.36
C CYS A 129 -9.05 0.56 26.54
N LYS A 130 -9.48 0.75 27.80
CA LYS A 130 -10.84 1.23 28.15
C LYS A 130 -11.23 2.60 27.56
N PHE A 131 -10.25 3.43 27.23
CA PHE A 131 -10.46 4.75 26.63
C PHE A 131 -10.49 4.74 25.09
N CYS A 132 -10.19 3.60 24.46
CA CYS A 132 -10.00 3.50 23.01
C CYS A 132 -11.27 2.98 22.32
N SER A 133 -11.80 3.74 21.37
CA SER A 133 -12.96 3.30 20.58
C SER A 133 -12.68 2.04 19.77
N THR A 134 -11.47 1.91 19.20
CA THR A 134 -11.06 0.71 18.45
C THR A 134 -11.03 -0.55 19.32
N ALA A 135 -10.70 -0.42 20.62
CA ALA A 135 -10.69 -1.55 21.53
C ALA A 135 -12.10 -2.13 21.75
N GLN A 136 -13.15 -1.29 21.70
CA GLN A 136 -14.54 -1.73 21.85
C GLN A 136 -15.04 -2.56 20.65
N GLN A 137 -14.38 -2.43 19.49
CA GLN A 137 -14.70 -3.19 18.28
C GLN A 137 -14.12 -4.62 18.33
N GLY A 138 -13.25 -4.92 19.30
CA GLY A 138 -12.50 -6.17 19.38
C GLY A 138 -11.37 -6.25 18.33
N PHE A 139 -10.80 -7.44 18.19
CA PHE A 139 -9.76 -7.74 17.20
C PHE A 139 -10.30 -8.69 16.13
N ASN A 140 -9.96 -8.45 14.87
CA ASN A 140 -10.26 -9.38 13.78
C ASN A 140 -8.98 -9.99 13.18
N ARG A 141 -8.13 -9.15 12.57
CA ARG A 141 -6.91 -9.62 11.88
C ARG A 141 -5.86 -8.52 11.77
N ASN A 142 -4.63 -8.93 11.45
CA ASN A 142 -3.59 -8.01 11.02
C ASN A 142 -3.81 -7.58 9.57
N LEU A 143 -3.30 -6.39 9.24
CA LEU A 143 -3.24 -5.91 7.87
C LEU A 143 -2.03 -6.51 7.14
N ARG A 144 -2.19 -6.74 5.83
CA ARG A 144 -1.07 -7.06 4.92
C ARG A 144 -0.19 -5.84 4.70
N VAL A 145 1.00 -6.05 4.15
CA VAL A 145 1.92 -4.95 3.82
C VAL A 145 1.25 -3.97 2.86
N SER A 146 0.60 -4.48 1.81
CA SER A 146 -0.15 -3.69 0.82
C SER A 146 -1.32 -2.91 1.43
N GLU A 147 -1.95 -3.42 2.49
CA GLU A 147 -3.02 -2.73 3.20
C GLU A 147 -2.49 -1.63 4.14
N ILE A 148 -1.25 -1.74 4.63
CA ILE A 148 -0.60 -0.70 5.43
C ILE A 148 0.01 0.38 4.53
N ILE A 149 0.94 0.01 3.64
CA ILE A 149 1.59 0.99 2.74
C ILE A 149 0.60 1.56 1.73
N GLY A 150 -0.45 0.81 1.40
CA GLY A 150 -1.53 1.28 0.54
C GLY A 150 -2.33 2.45 1.14
N GLN A 151 -2.40 2.60 2.46
CA GLN A 151 -2.98 3.78 3.10
C GLN A 151 -2.15 5.03 2.79
N VAL A 152 -0.83 4.92 2.90
CA VAL A 152 0.11 6.01 2.54
C VAL A 152 0.03 6.33 1.06
N TRP A 153 0.06 5.30 0.21
CA TRP A 153 -0.02 5.45 -1.24
C TRP A 153 -1.33 6.13 -1.67
N ARG A 154 -2.46 5.72 -1.10
CA ARG A 154 -3.78 6.28 -1.41
C ARG A 154 -3.89 7.73 -0.94
N ALA A 155 -3.45 8.02 0.28
CA ALA A 155 -3.40 9.38 0.80
C ALA A 155 -2.52 10.29 -0.08
N ALA A 156 -1.32 9.84 -0.47
CA ALA A 156 -0.43 10.58 -1.36
C ALA A 156 -1.06 10.83 -2.74
N LYS A 157 -1.79 9.86 -3.30
CA LYS A 157 -2.51 10.01 -4.57
C LYS A 157 -3.63 11.05 -4.49
N ILE A 158 -4.36 11.10 -3.38
CA ILE A 158 -5.50 12.01 -3.17
C ILE A 158 -5.03 13.43 -2.83
N VAL A 159 -4.08 13.58 -1.91
CA VAL A 159 -3.52 14.89 -1.51
C VAL A 159 -2.66 15.49 -2.63
N GLY A 160 -2.06 14.62 -3.45
CA GLY A 160 -1.04 14.96 -4.44
C GLY A 160 0.33 14.82 -3.81
N ALA A 161 1.17 13.93 -4.36
CA ALA A 161 2.57 13.84 -3.97
C ALA A 161 3.20 15.23 -4.14
N ALA A 162 3.80 15.76 -3.07
CA ALA A 162 4.47 17.06 -3.09
C ALA A 162 5.40 17.12 -4.31
N LYS A 163 5.10 18.04 -5.23
CA LYS A 163 5.96 18.34 -6.38
C LYS A 163 7.18 19.14 -5.93
#